data_AF-A0A6U4I1C8-F1
#
_entry.id   AF-A0A6U4I1C8-F1
#
_cell.length_a   1.000
_cell.length_b   1.000
_cell.length_c   1.000
_cell.angle_alpha   90.00
_cell.angle_beta   90.00
_cell.angle_gamma   90.00
#
_symmetry.space_group_name_H-M   'P 1'
#
loop_
_entity.id
_entity.type
_entity.pdbx_description
1 polymer ?
#
loop_
_entity_poly.entity_id
_entity_poly.type
_entity_poly.pdbx_seq_one_letter_code
_entity_poly.pdbx_strand_id
1 'polypeptide(L)'
;MRPQEEREGEGMPQGLEGMQMGVIAAAAGCMCVIVCLLLAYVIWAVMTIMDTAGAAHTPCAEDSNIWMFCLVAVIVMPVAGCVINLLSRMADSVGIVIQMIPSVVNLVIAVWGMLLWANMTDECMSFYNNDYSNLVLLFKINVILLAVSAILLVCVVCVGVAALTAAVSQGGGSTSRYENIPDSLPQENGQSSLTEEYV
;
A
#
# COMPACT_ATOMS: atom_id res chain seq x y z
N MET A 1 -4.45 -73.53 -3.37
CA MET A 1 -5.84 -73.45 -3.88
C MET A 1 -6.59 -72.46 -2.99
N ARG A 2 -6.95 -71.29 -3.56
CA ARG A 2 -7.72 -70.13 -3.05
C ARG A 2 -7.18 -69.33 -1.83
N PRO A 3 -7.52 -68.03 -1.72
CA PRO A 3 -7.74 -66.99 -2.75
C PRO A 3 -7.01 -65.65 -2.43
N GLN A 4 -7.15 -64.70 -3.36
CA GLN A 4 -6.60 -63.33 -3.40
C GLN A 4 -6.90 -62.47 -2.15
N GLU A 5 -5.99 -61.52 -1.88
CA GLU A 5 -6.34 -60.24 -1.27
C GLU A 5 -5.61 -59.13 -2.04
N GLU A 6 -6.25 -58.64 -3.11
CA GLU A 6 -5.88 -57.41 -3.79
C GLU A 6 -6.27 -56.23 -2.88
N ARG A 7 -5.28 -55.50 -2.36
CA ARG A 7 -5.54 -54.18 -1.77
C ARG A 7 -5.66 -53.17 -2.91
N GLU A 8 -6.91 -52.94 -3.29
CA GLU A 8 -7.36 -51.64 -3.78
C GLU A 8 -7.09 -50.56 -2.73
N GLY A 9 -6.74 -49.36 -3.18
CA GLY A 9 -6.91 -48.14 -2.41
C GLY A 9 -5.63 -47.35 -2.19
N GLU A 10 -5.36 -46.38 -3.06
CA GLU A 10 -5.50 -44.95 -2.74
C GLU A 10 -5.03 -44.13 -3.95
N GLY A 11 -5.95 -43.92 -4.90
CA GLY A 11 -5.79 -42.90 -5.94
C GLY A 11 -5.90 -41.52 -5.30
N MET A 12 -4.75 -40.94 -4.94
CA MET A 12 -4.66 -39.58 -4.45
C MET A 12 -5.01 -38.60 -5.59
N PRO A 13 -5.89 -37.61 -5.37
CA PRO A 13 -6.36 -36.71 -6.44
C PRO A 13 -5.23 -35.77 -6.90
N GLN A 14 -4.56 -36.13 -7.99
CA GLN A 14 -3.56 -35.31 -8.71
C GLN A 14 -4.17 -34.08 -9.44
N GLY A 15 -5.38 -33.66 -9.08
CA GLY A 15 -6.13 -32.61 -9.78
C GLY A 15 -5.84 -31.17 -9.35
N LEU A 16 -5.22 -30.95 -8.18
CA LEU A 16 -5.10 -29.60 -7.59
C LEU A 16 -3.76 -28.90 -7.88
N GLU A 17 -2.70 -29.65 -8.16
CA GLU A 17 -1.35 -29.09 -8.40
C GLU A 17 -1.21 -28.47 -9.80
N GLY A 18 -1.93 -28.98 -10.80
CA GLY A 18 -1.93 -28.44 -12.16
C GLY A 18 -2.58 -27.06 -12.28
N MET A 19 -3.57 -26.75 -11.43
CA MET A 19 -4.30 -25.48 -11.49
C MET A 19 -3.49 -24.30 -10.92
N GLN A 20 -2.61 -24.56 -9.94
CA GLN A 20 -1.78 -23.51 -9.33
C GLN A 20 -0.67 -23.03 -10.28
N MET A 21 -0.05 -23.92 -11.05
CA MET A 21 1.02 -23.56 -11.98
C MET A 21 0.52 -22.70 -13.17
N GLY A 22 -0.72 -22.94 -13.63
CA GLY A 22 -1.34 -22.13 -14.67
C GLY A 22 -1.62 -20.68 -14.22
N VAL A 23 -2.10 -20.49 -12.98
CA VAL A 23 -2.40 -19.15 -12.43
C VAL A 23 -1.12 -18.34 -12.23
N ILE A 24 -0.03 -18.97 -11.76
CA ILE A 24 1.26 -18.29 -11.55
C ILE A 24 1.88 -17.86 -12.89
N ALA A 25 1.84 -18.72 -13.91
CA ALA A 25 2.36 -18.37 -15.24
C ALA A 25 1.56 -17.24 -15.91
N ALA A 26 0.22 -17.28 -15.81
CA ALA A 26 -0.64 -16.22 -16.32
C ALA A 26 -0.43 -14.89 -15.56
N ALA A 27 -0.28 -14.94 -14.24
CA ALA A 27 0.01 -13.77 -13.42
C ALA A 27 1.38 -13.15 -13.76
N ALA A 28 2.42 -13.97 -13.93
CA ALA A 28 3.75 -13.49 -14.31
C ALA A 28 3.74 -12.80 -15.69
N GLY A 29 3.05 -13.39 -16.68
CA GLY A 29 2.87 -12.76 -17.99
C GLY A 29 2.15 -11.42 -17.92
N CYS A 30 1.09 -11.33 -17.12
CA CYS A 30 0.32 -10.10 -16.93
C CYS A 30 1.14 -8.98 -16.27
N MET A 31 1.94 -9.32 -15.26
CA MET A 31 2.82 -8.36 -14.57
C MET A 31 3.84 -7.74 -15.53
N CYS A 32 4.45 -8.53 -16.42
CA CYS A 32 5.38 -8.01 -17.43
C CYS A 32 4.70 -7.01 -18.37
N VAL A 33 3.50 -7.31 -18.85
CA VAL A 33 2.74 -6.40 -19.72
C VAL A 33 2.41 -5.09 -19.00
N ILE A 34 1.94 -5.17 -17.76
CA ILE A 34 1.63 -3.97 -16.95
C ILE A 34 2.87 -3.12 -16.73
N VAL A 35 4.01 -3.73 -16.39
CA VAL A 35 5.28 -3.01 -16.20
C VAL A 35 5.73 -2.34 -17.50
N CYS A 36 5.66 -3.03 -18.64
CA CYS A 36 6.00 -2.45 -19.93
C CYS A 36 5.08 -1.26 -20.29
N LEU A 37 3.78 -1.37 -20.05
CA LEU A 37 2.83 -0.27 -20.27
C LEU A 37 3.11 0.92 -19.35
N LEU A 38 3.43 0.66 -18.08
CA LEU A 38 3.78 1.70 -17.12
C LEU A 38 5.07 2.43 -17.53
N LEU A 39 6.09 1.69 -17.98
CA LEU A 39 7.33 2.27 -18.49
C LEU A 39 7.09 3.10 -19.75
N ALA A 40 6.29 2.59 -20.69
CA ALA A 40 5.92 3.33 -21.90
C ALA A 40 5.17 4.63 -21.55
N TYR A 41 4.23 4.57 -20.59
CA TYR A 41 3.53 5.75 -20.09
C TYR A 41 4.48 6.76 -19.45
N VAL A 42 5.40 6.33 -18.58
CA VAL A 42 6.38 7.21 -17.93
C VAL A 42 7.30 7.86 -18.97
N ILE A 43 7.80 7.11 -19.95
CA ILE A 43 8.64 7.65 -21.02
C ILE A 43 7.85 8.69 -21.82
N TRP A 44 6.63 8.37 -22.23
CA TRP A 44 5.77 9.31 -22.95
C TRP A 44 5.49 10.58 -22.14
N ALA A 45 5.20 10.44 -20.84
CA ALA A 45 4.94 11.56 -19.95
C ALA A 45 6.16 12.47 -19.79
N VAL A 46 7.35 11.90 -19.57
CA VAL A 46 8.60 12.66 -19.47
C VAL A 46 8.90 13.39 -20.76
N MET A 47 8.79 12.71 -21.91
CA MET A 47 9.01 13.34 -23.22
C MET A 47 8.04 14.51 -23.45
N THR A 48 6.77 14.33 -23.08
CA THR A 48 5.76 15.40 -23.16
C THR A 48 6.11 16.59 -22.27
N ILE A 49 6.55 16.36 -21.03
CA ILE A 49 6.95 17.44 -20.10
C ILE A 49 8.16 18.22 -20.66
N MET A 50 9.15 17.51 -21.19
CA MET A 50 10.36 18.13 -21.73
C MET A 50 10.08 18.93 -23.01
N ASP A 51 9.25 18.41 -23.91
CA ASP A 51 8.86 19.09 -25.16
C ASP A 51 8.00 20.34 -24.89
N THR A 52 7.22 20.32 -23.82
CA THR A 52 6.30 21.40 -23.44
C THR A 52 6.87 22.35 -22.38
N ALA A 53 8.19 22.38 -22.17
CA ALA A 53 8.84 23.28 -21.21
C ALA A 53 8.49 24.77 -21.42
N GLY A 54 8.21 25.18 -22.66
CA GLY A 54 7.77 26.54 -22.97
C GLY A 54 6.44 26.94 -22.32
N ALA A 55 5.58 25.96 -21.98
CA ALA A 55 4.31 26.19 -21.29
C ALA A 55 4.49 26.87 -19.92
N ALA A 56 5.65 26.67 -19.27
CA ALA A 56 5.97 27.23 -17.95
C ALA A 56 6.11 28.77 -17.94
N HIS A 57 6.30 29.40 -19.10
CA HIS A 57 6.50 30.84 -19.23
C HIS A 57 5.34 31.56 -19.95
N THR A 58 4.22 30.86 -20.13
CA THR A 58 3.02 31.45 -20.74
C THR A 58 2.26 32.30 -19.72
N PRO A 59 1.49 33.32 -20.14
CA PRO A 59 0.71 34.14 -19.21
C PRO A 59 -0.28 33.31 -18.38
N CYS A 60 -0.83 32.22 -18.94
CA CYS A 60 -1.67 31.28 -18.19
C CYS A 60 -0.94 30.50 -17.09
N ALA A 61 0.40 30.45 -17.11
CA ALA A 61 1.19 29.74 -16.11
C ALA A 61 1.26 30.49 -14.76
N GLU A 62 0.96 31.78 -14.73
CA GLU A 62 0.92 32.57 -13.48
C GLU A 62 -0.22 32.11 -12.57
N ASP A 63 -1.39 31.84 -13.16
CA ASP A 63 -2.58 31.41 -12.43
C ASP A 63 -2.70 29.88 -12.31
N SER A 64 -2.22 29.14 -13.31
CA SER A 64 -2.43 27.69 -13.41
C SER A 64 -1.24 26.99 -14.07
N ASN A 65 -0.17 26.78 -13.29
CA ASN A 65 1.02 26.10 -13.79
C ASN A 65 0.85 24.57 -13.88
N ILE A 66 0.11 24.11 -14.89
CA ILE A 66 -0.13 22.69 -15.16
C ILE A 66 1.16 21.93 -15.47
N TRP A 67 2.17 22.61 -16.03
CA TRP A 67 3.46 22.01 -16.35
C TRP A 67 4.23 21.61 -15.09
N MET A 68 4.33 22.53 -14.11
CA MET A 68 4.95 22.25 -12.81
C MET A 68 4.25 21.12 -12.07
N PHE A 69 2.92 21.09 -12.11
CA PHE A 69 2.16 20.00 -11.52
C PHE A 69 2.53 18.64 -12.15
N CYS A 70 2.54 18.55 -13.49
CA CYS A 70 2.91 17.32 -14.20
C CYS A 70 4.35 16.90 -13.89
N LEU A 71 5.30 17.83 -13.83
CA LEU A 71 6.68 17.56 -13.46
C LEU A 71 6.79 16.96 -12.05
N VAL A 72 6.12 17.58 -11.07
CA VAL A 72 6.14 17.12 -9.69
C VAL A 72 5.47 15.74 -9.55
N ALA A 73 4.29 15.56 -10.15
CA ALA A 73 3.54 14.31 -10.04
C ALA A 73 4.20 13.14 -10.78
N VAL A 74 4.79 13.37 -11.95
CA VAL A 74 5.37 12.29 -12.79
C VAL A 74 6.83 12.00 -12.44
N ILE A 75 7.62 13.02 -12.10
CA ILE A 75 9.08 12.86 -11.92
C ILE A 75 9.44 12.91 -10.44
N VAL A 76 9.01 13.95 -9.73
CA VAL A 76 9.45 14.16 -8.33
C VAL A 76 8.86 13.10 -7.41
N MET A 77 7.58 12.75 -7.56
CA MET A 77 6.94 11.72 -6.73
C MET A 77 7.62 10.35 -6.81
N PRO A 78 7.85 9.74 -7.99
CA PRO A 78 8.53 8.45 -8.05
C PRO A 78 9.95 8.50 -7.51
N VAL A 79 10.69 9.58 -7.80
CA VAL A 79 12.06 9.76 -7.28
C VAL A 79 12.04 9.86 -5.75
N ALA A 80 11.13 10.67 -5.18
CA ALA A 80 10.97 10.79 -3.74
C ALA A 80 10.58 9.45 -3.10
N GLY A 81 9.66 8.70 -3.71
CA GLY A 81 9.28 7.35 -3.27
C GLY A 81 10.46 6.38 -3.27
N CYS A 82 11.27 6.39 -4.32
CA CYS A 82 12.50 5.59 -4.40
C CYS A 82 13.51 5.96 -3.31
N VAL A 83 13.72 7.26 -3.06
CA VAL A 83 14.64 7.73 -2.02
C VAL A 83 14.14 7.33 -0.63
N ILE A 84 12.85 7.53 -0.34
CA ILE A 84 12.24 7.15 0.94
C ILE A 84 12.34 5.64 1.15
N ASN A 85 12.08 4.83 0.13
CA ASN A 85 12.22 3.38 0.20
C ASN A 85 13.68 2.97 0.47
N LEU A 86 14.65 3.60 -0.21
CA LEU A 86 16.07 3.33 0.01
C LEU A 86 16.50 3.70 1.43
N LEU A 87 16.07 4.88 1.93
CA LEU A 87 16.35 5.32 3.30
C LEU A 87 15.72 4.40 4.34
N SER A 88 14.50 3.91 4.09
CA SER A 88 13.81 2.98 4.99
C SER A 88 14.56 1.65 5.15
N ARG A 89 15.32 1.23 4.14
CA ARG A 89 16.16 0.02 4.21
C ARG A 89 17.44 0.22 5.02
N MET A 90 17.87 1.47 5.22
CA MET A 90 19.07 1.79 5.99
C MET A 90 18.77 2.14 7.46
N ALA A 91 17.51 2.43 7.80
CA ALA A 91 17.11 2.90 9.13
C ALA A 91 16.32 1.83 9.89
N ASP A 92 17.00 1.03 10.72
CA ASP A 92 16.45 -0.15 11.43
C ASP A 92 15.32 0.14 12.45
N SER A 93 15.01 1.39 12.79
CA SER A 93 14.03 1.70 13.86
C SER A 93 13.06 2.85 13.58
N VAL A 94 13.10 3.46 12.40
CA VAL A 94 12.22 4.60 12.06
C VAL A 94 11.20 4.25 10.96
N GLY A 95 11.12 2.97 10.59
CA GLY A 95 10.47 2.48 9.37
C GLY A 95 9.00 2.86 9.20
N ILE A 96 8.20 2.83 10.28
CA ILE A 96 6.75 3.04 10.16
C ILE A 96 6.39 4.50 9.87
N VAL A 97 7.04 5.47 10.53
CA VAL A 97 6.73 6.89 10.35
C VAL A 97 7.18 7.38 8.98
N ILE A 98 8.38 6.96 8.55
CA ILE A 98 8.95 7.33 7.24
C ILE A 98 8.08 6.79 6.09
N GLN A 99 7.45 5.63 6.27
CA GLN A 99 6.55 5.03 5.27
C GLN A 99 5.22 5.78 5.09
N MET A 100 4.80 6.61 6.05
CA MET A 100 3.56 7.40 5.91
C MET A 100 3.75 8.68 5.10
N ILE A 101 4.99 9.17 4.97
CA ILE A 101 5.29 10.44 4.27
C ILE A 101 4.82 10.41 2.81
N PRO A 102 5.12 9.39 1.99
CA PRO A 102 4.66 9.33 0.60
C PRO A 102 3.14 9.43 0.47
N SER A 103 2.40 8.76 1.37
CA SER A 103 0.94 8.75 1.39
C SER A 103 0.35 10.14 1.63
N VAL A 104 0.91 10.89 2.60
CA VAL A 104 0.47 12.27 2.89
C VAL A 104 0.84 13.20 1.74
N VAL A 105 2.06 13.11 1.22
CA VAL A 105 2.51 13.93 0.08
C VAL A 105 1.64 13.69 -1.15
N ASN A 106 1.28 12.43 -1.41
CA ASN A 106 0.39 12.07 -2.52
C ASN A 106 -0.99 12.70 -2.37
N LEU A 107 -1.54 12.72 -1.15
CA LEU A 107 -2.82 13.36 -0.87
C LEU A 107 -2.77 14.89 -1.07
N VAL A 108 -1.70 15.56 -0.60
CA VAL A 108 -1.54 17.00 -0.79
C VAL A 108 -1.45 17.35 -2.28
N ILE A 109 -0.67 16.59 -3.06
CA ILE A 109 -0.54 16.84 -4.49
C ILE A 109 -1.86 16.53 -5.22
N ALA A 110 -2.60 15.49 -4.82
CA ALA A 110 -3.92 15.21 -5.38
C ALA A 110 -4.89 16.39 -5.18
N VAL A 111 -4.95 16.95 -3.97
CA VAL A 111 -5.78 18.13 -3.68
C VAL A 111 -5.31 19.34 -4.49
N TRP A 112 -3.99 19.56 -4.57
CA TRP A 112 -3.43 20.65 -5.37
C TRP A 112 -3.79 20.53 -6.86
N GLY A 113 -3.73 19.33 -7.43
CA GLY A 113 -4.14 19.06 -8.81
C GLY A 113 -5.62 19.34 -9.07
N MET A 114 -6.50 18.95 -8.13
CA MET A 114 -7.93 19.24 -8.21
C MET A 114 -8.22 20.74 -8.12
N LEU A 115 -7.52 21.47 -7.24
CA LEU A 115 -7.65 22.93 -7.12
C LEU A 115 -7.15 23.64 -8.38
N LEU A 116 -6.04 23.20 -8.97
CA LEU A 116 -5.55 23.72 -10.24
C LEU A 116 -6.56 23.48 -11.36
N TRP A 117 -7.17 22.30 -11.42
CA TRP A 117 -8.19 22.03 -12.43
C TRP A 117 -9.43 22.92 -12.20
N ALA A 118 -9.91 23.03 -10.97
CA ALA A 118 -11.11 23.81 -10.64
C ALA A 118 -10.94 25.33 -10.88
N ASN A 119 -9.73 25.87 -10.68
CA ASN A 119 -9.45 27.29 -10.85
C ASN A 119 -9.07 27.68 -12.29
N MET A 120 -8.90 26.71 -13.20
CA MET A 120 -8.46 27.01 -14.56
C MET A 120 -9.59 27.65 -15.37
N THR A 121 -9.33 28.85 -15.89
CA THR A 121 -10.29 29.59 -16.74
C THR A 121 -10.47 28.91 -18.09
N ASP A 122 -11.64 29.09 -18.70
CA ASP A 122 -11.96 28.51 -20.02
C ASP A 122 -11.02 29.01 -21.12
N GLU A 123 -10.56 30.25 -21.04
CA GLU A 123 -9.59 30.84 -21.98
C GLU A 123 -8.24 30.13 -21.91
N CYS A 124 -7.70 29.91 -20.70
CA CYS A 124 -6.45 29.19 -20.53
C CYS A 124 -6.57 27.70 -20.88
N MET A 125 -7.72 27.08 -20.57
CA MET A 125 -8.01 25.71 -21.02
C MET A 125 -7.98 25.62 -22.55
N SER A 126 -8.60 26.57 -23.25
CA SER A 126 -8.59 26.60 -24.72
C SER A 126 -7.19 26.84 -25.28
N PHE A 127 -6.41 27.73 -24.67
CA PHE A 127 -5.02 28.00 -25.07
C PHE A 127 -4.17 26.73 -24.96
N TYR A 128 -4.17 26.07 -23.78
CA TYR A 128 -3.41 24.84 -23.60
C TYR A 128 -3.90 23.71 -24.50
N ASN A 129 -5.19 23.64 -24.81
CA ASN A 129 -5.71 22.60 -25.70
C ASN A 129 -5.27 22.79 -27.16
N ASN A 130 -5.06 24.04 -27.60
CA ASN A 130 -4.61 24.35 -28.95
C ASN A 130 -3.09 24.18 -29.11
N ASP A 131 -2.31 24.69 -28.15
CA ASP A 131 -0.85 24.73 -28.26
C ASP A 131 -0.14 23.56 -27.57
N TYR A 132 -0.75 22.99 -26.53
CA TYR A 132 -0.14 21.98 -25.64
C TYR A 132 -1.09 20.82 -25.31
N SER A 133 -1.79 20.29 -26.30
CA SER A 133 -2.83 19.26 -26.12
C SER A 133 -2.36 18.02 -25.34
N ASN A 134 -1.15 17.53 -25.62
CA ASN A 134 -0.56 16.39 -24.93
C ASN A 134 -0.32 16.67 -23.43
N LEU A 135 0.08 17.89 -23.08
CA LEU A 135 0.30 18.29 -21.69
C LEU A 135 -1.03 18.37 -20.93
N VAL A 136 -2.09 18.89 -21.55
CA VAL A 136 -3.45 18.90 -20.95
C VAL A 136 -3.96 17.49 -20.73
N LEU A 137 -3.74 16.60 -21.69
CA LEU A 137 -4.14 15.20 -21.56
C LEU A 137 -3.37 14.52 -20.42
N LEU A 138 -2.06 14.73 -20.33
CA LEU A 138 -1.23 14.26 -19.23
C LEU A 138 -1.72 14.79 -17.87
N PHE A 139 -2.04 16.09 -17.79
CA PHE A 139 -2.58 16.73 -16.59
C PHE A 139 -3.88 16.05 -16.14
N LYS A 140 -4.86 15.92 -17.05
CA LYS A 140 -6.16 15.31 -16.75
C LYS A 140 -6.03 13.87 -16.27
N ILE A 141 -5.21 13.06 -16.94
CA ILE A 141 -4.96 11.67 -16.54
C ILE A 141 -4.35 11.62 -15.13
N ASN A 142 -3.31 12.42 -14.86
CA ASN A 142 -2.66 12.41 -13.55
C ASN A 142 -3.60 12.87 -12.42
N VAL A 143 -4.42 13.90 -12.64
CA VAL A 143 -5.38 14.34 -11.61
C VAL A 143 -6.41 13.24 -11.31
N ILE A 144 -6.91 12.54 -12.34
CA ILE A 144 -7.84 11.42 -12.14
C ILE A 144 -7.16 10.25 -11.40
N LEU A 145 -5.95 9.86 -11.81
CA LEU A 145 -5.20 8.78 -11.15
C LEU A 145 -4.90 9.13 -9.68
N LEU A 146 -4.52 10.37 -9.41
CA LEU A 146 -4.27 10.86 -8.05
C LEU A 146 -5.55 10.87 -7.21
N ALA A 147 -6.68 11.33 -7.77
CA ALA A 147 -7.97 11.32 -7.09
C ALA A 147 -8.41 9.89 -6.72
N VAL A 148 -8.28 8.94 -7.65
CA VAL A 148 -8.56 7.52 -7.38
C VAL A 148 -7.64 6.98 -6.29
N SER A 149 -6.34 7.30 -6.35
CA SER A 149 -5.37 6.87 -5.34
C SER A 149 -5.68 7.42 -3.95
N ALA A 150 -6.16 8.68 -3.86
CA ALA A 150 -6.56 9.30 -2.60
C ALA A 150 -7.81 8.62 -2.01
N ILE A 151 -8.81 8.28 -2.84
CA ILE A 151 -10.00 7.54 -2.40
C ILE A 151 -9.62 6.16 -1.87
N LEU A 152 -8.77 5.42 -2.61
CA LEU A 152 -8.29 4.10 -2.18
C LEU A 152 -7.51 4.19 -0.86
N LEU A 153 -6.66 5.20 -0.70
CA LEU A 153 -5.91 5.44 0.54
C LEU A 153 -6.86 5.66 1.71
N VAL A 154 -7.88 6.52 1.55
CA VAL A 154 -8.89 6.75 2.60
C VAL A 154 -9.61 5.45 2.95
N CYS A 155 -10.03 4.66 1.96
CA CYS A 155 -10.67 3.36 2.20
C CYS A 155 -9.77 2.42 3.02
N VAL A 156 -8.49 2.31 2.66
CA VAL A 156 -7.52 1.46 3.38
C VAL A 156 -7.30 1.94 4.80
N VAL A 157 -7.19 3.26 5.02
CA VAL A 157 -7.06 3.83 6.36
C VAL A 157 -8.30 3.55 7.20
N CYS A 158 -9.51 3.71 6.65
CA CYS A 158 -10.76 3.40 7.36
C CYS A 158 -10.85 1.94 7.77
N VAL A 159 -10.53 1.01 6.86
CA VAL A 159 -10.51 -0.44 7.16
C VAL A 159 -9.43 -0.77 8.18
N GLY A 160 -8.24 -0.17 8.06
CA GLY A 160 -7.13 -0.36 9.01
C GLY A 160 -7.48 0.10 10.42
N VAL A 161 -8.13 1.27 10.57
CA VAL A 161 -8.59 1.78 11.86
C VAL A 161 -9.70 0.91 12.45
N ALA A 162 -10.66 0.46 11.64
CA ALA A 162 -11.72 -0.46 12.10
C ALA A 162 -11.14 -1.80 12.59
N ALA A 163 -10.14 -2.36 11.88
CA ALA A 163 -9.45 -3.57 12.29
C ALA A 163 -8.65 -3.37 13.58
N LEU A 164 -7.93 -2.24 13.70
CA LEU A 164 -7.13 -1.93 14.89
C LEU A 164 -8.01 -1.74 16.14
N THR A 165 -9.12 -1.01 16.01
CA THR A 165 -10.08 -0.80 17.12
C THR A 165 -10.71 -2.11 17.57
N ALA A 166 -11.08 -2.99 16.63
CA ALA A 166 -11.55 -4.34 16.95
C ALA A 166 -10.48 -5.17 17.69
N ALA A 167 -9.21 -5.12 17.24
CA ALA A 167 -8.11 -5.83 17.89
C ALA A 167 -7.85 -5.33 19.32
N VAL A 168 -7.87 -4.01 19.54
CA VAL A 168 -7.70 -3.41 20.87
C VAL A 168 -8.86 -3.78 21.80
N SER A 169 -10.09 -3.86 21.28
CA SER A 169 -11.26 -4.25 22.08
C SER A 169 -11.20 -5.69 22.61
N GLN A 170 -10.55 -6.60 21.88
CA GLN A 170 -10.37 -8.00 22.31
C GLN A 170 -9.17 -8.18 23.25
N GLY A 171 -8.14 -7.31 23.16
CA GLY A 171 -6.94 -7.37 24.00
C GLY A 171 -7.14 -6.92 25.47
N GLY A 172 -8.27 -6.30 25.80
CA GLY A 172 -8.58 -5.81 27.16
C GLY A 172 -9.33 -6.80 28.07
N GLY A 173 -9.61 -8.02 27.61
CA GLY A 173 -10.54 -8.96 28.28
C GLY A 173 -9.91 -10.17 28.99
N SER A 174 -8.61 -10.19 29.26
CA SER A 174 -7.96 -11.35 29.91
C SER A 174 -7.97 -11.34 31.45
N THR A 175 -8.80 -10.52 32.10
CA THR A 175 -8.96 -10.54 33.58
C THR A 175 -10.11 -11.43 34.07
N SER A 176 -10.70 -12.30 33.23
CA SER A 176 -11.71 -13.31 33.64
C SER A 176 -11.27 -14.74 33.34
N ARG A 177 -9.99 -15.08 33.59
CA ARG A 177 -9.49 -16.46 33.52
C ARG A 177 -8.68 -16.87 34.75
N TYR A 178 -9.15 -16.47 35.93
CA TYR A 178 -8.70 -17.03 37.22
C TYR A 178 -9.87 -17.46 38.13
N GLU A 179 -11.04 -17.76 37.56
CA GLU A 179 -12.21 -18.25 38.33
C GLU A 179 -12.35 -19.78 38.34
N ASN A 180 -11.30 -20.51 37.96
CA ASN A 180 -11.28 -21.98 38.05
C ASN A 180 -9.90 -22.47 38.52
N ILE A 181 -9.44 -21.99 39.67
CA ILE A 181 -8.49 -22.75 40.49
C ILE A 181 -9.37 -23.55 41.46
N PRO A 182 -9.47 -24.89 41.31
CA PRO A 182 -10.12 -25.70 42.32
C PRO A 182 -9.29 -25.64 43.61
N ASP A 183 -9.89 -25.13 44.68
CA ASP A 183 -9.41 -25.25 46.06
C ASP A 183 -9.38 -26.73 46.46
N SER A 184 -8.29 -27.41 46.10
CA SER A 184 -8.00 -28.74 46.61
C SER A 184 -6.50 -28.85 46.85
N LEU A 185 -6.03 -28.21 47.91
CA LEU A 185 -4.84 -28.67 48.62
C LEU A 185 -5.29 -29.22 49.98
N PRO A 186 -4.99 -30.48 50.30
CA PRO A 186 -5.16 -31.01 51.65
C PRO A 186 -4.19 -30.29 52.59
N GLN A 187 -4.76 -29.74 53.66
CA GLN A 187 -4.03 -29.20 54.79
C GLN A 187 -3.42 -30.38 55.56
N GLU A 188 -2.21 -30.81 55.20
CA GLU A 188 -1.43 -31.70 56.07
C GLU A 188 -0.82 -30.90 57.23
N ASN A 189 -1.48 -31.06 58.37
CA ASN A 189 -0.91 -30.89 59.70
C ASN A 189 0.30 -31.82 59.88
N GLY A 190 1.46 -31.25 60.19
CA GLY A 190 2.63 -31.96 60.68
C GLY A 190 3.69 -30.93 61.09
N GLN A 191 3.58 -30.30 62.25
CA GLN A 191 4.06 -30.75 63.55
C GLN A 191 5.60 -30.69 63.69
N SER A 192 6.02 -29.74 64.54
CA SER A 192 7.29 -29.52 65.23
C SER A 192 8.35 -30.64 65.27
N SER A 193 9.59 -30.24 64.95
CA SER A 193 10.82 -30.55 65.73
C SER A 193 11.91 -29.56 65.30
N LEU A 194 12.27 -28.54 66.08
CA LEU A 194 13.30 -28.55 67.13
C LEU A 194 14.62 -29.23 66.71
N THR A 195 15.61 -28.41 66.33
CA THR A 195 17.07 -28.50 66.57
C THR A 195 17.67 -27.22 65.95
N GLU A 196 18.20 -26.24 66.68
CA GLU A 196 19.38 -26.29 67.56
C GLU A 196 20.61 -26.79 66.81
N GLU A 197 21.46 -25.89 66.28
CA GLU A 197 22.90 -25.93 66.57
C GLU A 197 23.58 -24.60 66.20
N TYR A 198 24.10 -23.94 67.23
CA TYR A 198 25.15 -22.93 67.18
C TYR A 198 26.47 -23.63 66.88
N VAL A 199 27.17 -23.27 65.79
CA VAL A 199 28.64 -23.04 65.73
C VAL A 199 28.93 -22.07 64.58
#